data_AF-A0A7L2XW30-F1
#
_entry.id   AF-A0A7L2XW30-F1
#
_cell.length_a   1.000
_cell.length_b   1.000
_cell.length_c   1.000
_cell.angle_alpha   90.00
_cell.angle_beta   90.00
_cell.angle_gamma   90.00
#
_symmetry.space_group_name_H-M   'P 1'
#
loop_
_entity.id
_entity.type
_entity.pdbx_description
1 polymer ?
#
loop_
_entity_poly.entity_id
_entity_poly.type
_entity_poly.pdbx_seq_one_letter_code
_entity_poly.pdbx_strand_id
1 'polypeptide(L)' 'ATEPPGPGRVSQLVTDFGLRLFRAALGPRGDTNVAFAPYGATSVLVALQVATAGRGRRQLEEATGFSIDGEGGTGDTEGT' A
#
# COMPACT_ATOMS: atom_id res chain seq x y z
N ALA A 1 -8.27 -15.93 9.13
CA ALA A 1 -7.58 -14.97 8.26
C ALA A 1 -8.64 -14.19 7.50
N THR A 2 -8.56 -12.87 7.45
CA THR A 2 -9.44 -12.05 6.61
C THR A 2 -9.00 -12.27 5.17
N GLU A 3 -9.92 -12.62 4.26
CA GLU A 3 -9.57 -12.77 2.83
C GLU A 3 -8.86 -11.50 2.31
N PRO A 4 -7.83 -11.67 1.45
CA PRO A 4 -7.20 -10.53 0.82
C PRO A 4 -8.24 -9.78 -0.04
N PRO A 5 -8.22 -8.43 0.00
CA PRO A 5 -9.15 -7.65 -0.81
C PRO A 5 -8.97 -7.97 -2.30
N GLY A 6 -10.09 -8.06 -3.04
CA GLY A 6 -10.03 -8.25 -4.49
C GLY A 6 -9.25 -7.12 -5.20
N PRO A 7 -8.76 -7.33 -6.44
CA PRO A 7 -7.84 -6.42 -7.12
C PRO A 7 -8.33 -4.96 -7.19
N GLY A 8 -9.63 -4.76 -7.46
CA GLY A 8 -10.23 -3.42 -7.49
C GLY A 8 -10.19 -2.72 -6.13
N ARG A 9 -10.36 -3.47 -5.03
CA ARG A 9 -10.26 -2.93 -3.67
C ARG A 9 -8.82 -2.62 -3.29
N VAL A 10 -7.85 -3.44 -3.70
CA VAL A 10 -6.41 -3.15 -3.53
C VAL A 10 -6.04 -1.86 -4.24
N SER A 11 -6.46 -1.69 -5.50
CA SER A 11 -6.19 -0.44 -6.25
C SER A 11 -6.77 0.80 -5.56
N GLN A 12 -7.96 0.69 -4.97
CA GLN A 12 -8.56 1.79 -4.19
C GLN A 12 -7.74 2.10 -2.93
N LEU A 13 -7.34 1.08 -2.17
CA LEU A 13 -6.54 1.25 -0.94
C LEU A 13 -5.16 1.85 -1.24
N VAL A 14 -4.50 1.38 -2.30
CA VAL A 14 -3.22 1.91 -2.78
C VAL A 14 -3.36 3.38 -3.20
N THR A 15 -4.42 3.71 -3.93
CA THR A 15 -4.68 5.09 -4.37
C THR A 15 -4.95 6.02 -3.19
N ASP A 16 -5.80 5.60 -2.24
CA ASP A 16 -6.12 6.39 -1.06
C ASP A 16 -4.89 6.64 -0.19
N PHE A 17 -4.10 5.60 0.08
CA PHE A 17 -2.85 5.74 0.83
C PHE A 17 -1.85 6.67 0.13
N GLY A 18 -1.70 6.53 -1.19
CA GLY A 18 -0.87 7.43 -2.00
C GLY A 18 -1.32 8.89 -1.92
N LEU A 19 -2.62 9.18 -1.91
CA LEU A 19 -3.14 10.55 -1.73
C LEU A 19 -2.88 11.08 -0.31
N ARG A 20 -2.94 10.23 0.72
CA ARG A 20 -2.56 10.61 2.09
C ARG A 20 -1.08 10.97 2.19
N LEU A 21 -0.20 10.20 1.56
CA LEU A 21 1.23 10.51 1.45
C LEU A 21 1.48 11.84 0.74
N PHE A 22 0.79 12.09 -0.37
CA PHE A 22 0.91 13.35 -1.10
C PHE A 22 0.56 14.54 -0.21
N ARG A 23 -0.60 14.48 0.48
CA ARG A 23 -1.05 15.54 1.39
C ARG A 23 -0.05 15.78 2.53
N ALA A 24 0.49 14.72 3.11
CA ALA A 24 1.52 14.83 4.15
C ALA A 24 2.82 15.46 3.61
N ALA A 25 3.23 15.13 2.38
CA ALA A 25 4.42 15.67 1.73
C ALA A 25 4.27 17.14 1.32
N LEU A 26 3.04 17.60 1.05
CA LEU A 26 2.77 19.01 0.79
C LEU A 26 2.97 19.87 2.05
N GLY A 27 2.64 19.38 3.24
CA GLY A 27 2.80 20.17 4.47
C GLY A 27 2.17 21.57 4.37
N PRO A 28 2.74 22.61 5.02
CA PRO A 28 2.29 24.00 4.88
C PRO A 28 2.80 24.70 3.61
N ARG A 29 3.25 23.95 2.58
CA ARG A 29 3.75 24.57 1.34
C ARG A 29 2.60 25.37 0.73
N GLY A 30 2.85 26.66 0.50
CA GLY A 30 1.92 27.55 -0.20
C GLY A 30 1.78 27.17 -1.68
N ASP A 31 1.71 28.16 -2.56
CA ASP A 31 1.49 27.95 -4.01
C ASP A 31 2.74 27.46 -4.77
N THR A 32 3.34 26.36 -4.30
CA THR A 32 4.48 25.71 -4.95
C THR A 32 4.00 24.54 -5.80
N ASN A 33 4.41 24.50 -7.06
CA ASN A 33 4.15 23.36 -7.93
C ASN A 33 4.86 22.10 -7.42
N VAL A 34 4.13 20.99 -7.28
CA VAL A 34 4.67 19.70 -6.84
C VAL A 34 4.19 18.60 -7.78
N ALA A 35 5.11 17.75 -8.21
CA ALA A 35 4.81 16.47 -8.83
C ALA A 35 5.04 15.34 -7.83
N PHE A 36 4.12 14.38 -7.80
CA PHE A 36 4.19 13.22 -6.92
C PHE A 36 3.65 11.99 -7.65
N ALA A 37 4.21 10.82 -7.35
CA ALA A 37 3.80 9.54 -7.92
C ALA A 37 3.16 8.67 -6.82
N PRO A 38 1.84 8.78 -6.57
CA PRO A 38 1.16 8.05 -5.50
C PRO A 38 1.37 6.55 -5.55
N TYR A 39 1.29 5.97 -6.74
CA TYR A 39 1.46 4.54 -6.94
C TYR A 39 2.90 4.10 -6.61
N GLY A 40 3.91 4.78 -7.15
CA GLY A 40 5.32 4.44 -6.92
C GLY A 40 5.72 4.51 -5.45
N ALA A 41 5.32 5.57 -4.75
CA ALA A 41 5.59 5.72 -3.32
C ALA A 41 4.91 4.60 -2.49
N THR A 42 3.66 4.27 -2.83
CA THR A 42 2.91 3.21 -2.15
C THR A 42 3.50 1.83 -2.41
N SER A 43 3.91 1.53 -3.65
CA SER A 43 4.50 0.22 -4.00
C SER A 43 5.75 -0.09 -3.18
N VAL A 44 6.59 0.91 -2.89
CA VAL A 44 7.77 0.74 -2.03
C VAL A 44 7.35 0.40 -0.59
N LEU A 45 6.34 1.09 -0.05
CA LEU A 45 5.85 0.88 1.32
C LEU A 45 5.11 -0.44 1.49
N VAL A 46 4.39 -0.88 0.46
CA VAL A 46 3.77 -2.21 0.40
C VAL A 46 4.87 -3.28 0.37
N ALA A 47 5.86 -3.17 -0.51
CA ALA A 47 6.99 -4.12 -0.55
C ALA A 47 7.76 -4.18 0.79
N LEU A 48 7.87 -3.07 1.52
CA LEU A 48 8.49 -3.04 2.85
C LEU A 48 7.75 -3.91 3.88
N GLN A 49 6.48 -4.25 3.69
CA GLN A 49 5.77 -5.21 4.56
C GLN A 49 6.41 -6.60 4.53
N VAL A 50 7.00 -7.01 3.40
CA VAL A 50 7.70 -8.30 3.26
C VAL A 50 9.04 -8.28 3.99
N ALA A 51 9.73 -7.14 3.96
CA ALA A 51 11.06 -6.98 4.55
C ALA A 51 11.03 -6.65 6.05
N THR A 52 9.85 -6.39 6.63
CA THR A 52 9.70 -5.97 8.03
C THR A 52 8.91 -7.00 8.82
N ALA A 53 9.17 -7.05 10.13
CA ALA A 53 8.46 -7.93 11.06
C ALA A 53 8.00 -7.16 12.31
N GLY A 54 7.11 -7.77 13.08
CA GLY A 54 6.62 -7.22 14.35
C GLY A 54 5.95 -5.86 14.19
N ARG A 55 6.37 -4.89 15.00
CA ARG A 55 5.73 -3.55 15.07
C ARG A 55 5.78 -2.80 13.73
N GLY A 56 6.90 -2.88 13.00
CA GLY A 56 7.07 -2.16 11.74
C GLY A 56 6.11 -2.64 10.66
N ARG A 57 6.00 -3.97 10.48
CA ARG A 57 5.04 -4.57 9.55
C ARG A 57 3.61 -4.18 9.89
N ARG A 58 3.23 -4.29 11.17
CA ARG A 58 1.88 -3.96 11.63
C ARG A 58 1.50 -2.50 11.34
N GLN A 59 2.43 -1.56 11.51
CA GLN A 59 2.19 -0.15 11.17
C GLN A 59 1.94 0.05 9.68
N LEU A 60 2.66 -0.68 8.82
CA LEU A 60 2.46 -0.62 7.37
C LEU A 60 1.12 -1.22 6.94
N GLU A 61 0.72 -2.35 7.53
CA GLU A 61 -0.58 -2.99 7.29
C GLU A 61 -1.74 -2.08 7.70
N GLU A 62 -1.65 -1.48 8.89
CA GLU A 62 -2.66 -0.54 9.40
C GLU A 62 -2.73 0.72 8.52
N ALA A 63 -1.59 1.24 8.06
CA ALA A 63 -1.54 2.44 7.23
C ALA A 63 -2.06 2.22 5.80
N THR A 64 -1.79 1.05 5.21
CA THR A 64 -2.22 0.70 3.84
C THR A 64 -3.62 0.08 3.82
N GLY A 65 -4.09 -0.48 4.93
CA GLY A 65 -5.41 -1.09 5.06
C GLY A 65 -5.49 -2.53 4.52
N PHE A 66 -4.35 -3.14 4.21
CA PHE A 66 -4.23 -4.54 3.81
C PHE A 66 -2.85 -5.09 4.18
N SER A 67 -2.74 -6.41 4.24
CA SER A 67 -1.46 -7.10 4.41
C SER A 67 -1.09 -7.78 3.10
N ILE A 68 0.20 -7.75 2.76
CA ILE A 68 0.76 -8.67 1.78
C ILE A 68 1.50 -9.77 2.53
N ASP A 69 1.01 -11.00 2.39
CA ASP A 69 1.79 -12.15 2.80
C ASP A 69 2.95 -12.32 1.81
N GLY A 70 4.15 -12.62 2.35
CA GLY A 70 5.39 -12.74 1.56
C GLY A 70 5.36 -13.89 0.56
N GLU A 71 4.35 -14.74 0.61
CA GLU A 71 3.98 -15.66 -0.44
C GLU A 71 2.80 -15.04 -1.17
N GLY A 72 3.04 -14.65 -2.43
CA GLY A 72 2.00 -14.13 -3.30
C GLY A 72 0.75 -14.97 -3.13
N GLY A 73 -0.40 -14.31 -2.95
CA GLY A 73 -1.68 -14.99 -2.92
C GLY A 73 -1.68 -16.04 -4.01
N THR A 74 -1.78 -17.29 -3.60
CA THR A 74 -2.06 -18.40 -4.49
C THR A 74 -3.43 -18.10 -5.08
N GLY A 75 -3.44 -17.25 -6.10
CA GLY A 75 -4.44 -17.30 -7.13
C GLY A 75 -4.37 -18.72 -7.64
N ASP A 76 -5.48 -19.43 -7.45
CA ASP A 76 -5.78 -20.73 -7.99
C ASP A 76 -4.89 -21.09 -9.18
N THR A 77 -3.83 -21.85 -8.92
CA THR A 77 -3.25 -22.68 -9.97
C THR A 77 -4.25 -23.79 -10.23
N GLU A 78 -5.07 -23.53 -11.24
CA GLU A 78 -5.48 -24.49 -12.26
C GLU A 78 -6.42 -25.60 -11.77
N GLY A 79 -7.71 -25.41 -12.05
CA GLY A 79 -8.59 -26.54 -12.28
C GLY A 79 -8.23 -27.21 -13.59
N THR A 80 -7.62 -28.39 -13.52
CA THR A 80 -7.76 -29.52 -14.45
C THR A 80 -7.44 -30.81 -13.72
#